data_AF-A0A1B6K882-F1
#
_entry.id   AF-A0A1B6K882-F1
#
_cell.length_a   1.000
_cell.length_b   1.000
_cell.length_c   1.000
_cell.angle_alpha   90.00
_cell.angle_beta   90.00
_cell.angle_gamma   90.00
#
_symmetry.space_group_name_H-M   'P 1'
#
loop_
_entity.id
_entity.type
_entity.pdbx_description
1 polymer ?
#
loop_
_entity_poly.entity_id
_entity_poly.type
_entity_poly.pdbx_seq_one_letter_code
_entity_poly.pdbx_strand_id
1 'polypeptide(L)'
;MGQRSRFNLYLAVIAANVGAFSLGSLYNWSSPALIKLSAEDSFLPINIEQSSWIGSLIGVGSIFGPFIGGYLVDNIGRKASMIVSVLIGLVAWAIVYFSTSIWPIYISRVVGGLGGGIIFTTVPLYVAEVAEDDVRSALGSTLNFFFASGYLVEYIFGPLVSYWDLVLVSCVAPMFFFLLCPFIPESPYYYIMKNDVEGALKSLKTLRKGWQKKDIERELQVIKVSLISYY
;
A
#
# COMPACT_ATOMS: atom_id res chain seq x y z
N MET A 1 -3.25 30.96 -18.43
CA MET A 1 -3.69 29.55 -18.37
C MET A 1 -4.29 29.31 -17.00
N GLY A 2 -5.60 29.10 -16.89
CA GLY A 2 -6.23 28.82 -15.59
C GLY A 2 -5.66 27.53 -15.01
N GLN A 3 -5.23 27.56 -13.76
CA GLN A 3 -4.65 26.42 -13.06
C GLN A 3 -5.68 25.27 -13.06
N ARG A 4 -5.38 24.19 -13.79
CA ARG A 4 -6.29 23.04 -13.90
C ARG A 4 -6.40 22.36 -12.55
N SER A 5 -7.60 22.02 -12.13
CA SER A 5 -7.82 21.34 -10.84
C SER A 5 -7.17 19.95 -10.85
N ARG A 6 -6.37 19.66 -9.83
CA ARG A 6 -5.70 18.37 -9.59
C ARG A 6 -6.36 17.54 -8.50
N PHE A 7 -7.54 17.94 -8.07
CA PHE A 7 -8.23 17.33 -6.94
C PHE A 7 -8.37 15.80 -7.09
N ASN A 8 -8.80 15.32 -8.25
CA ASN A 8 -8.97 13.89 -8.49
C ASN A 8 -7.65 13.11 -8.53
N LEU A 9 -6.59 13.72 -9.05
CA LEU A 9 -5.24 13.13 -9.02
C LEU A 9 -4.78 12.96 -7.58
N TYR A 10 -4.89 14.02 -6.76
CA TYR A 10 -4.51 13.96 -5.36
C TYR A 10 -5.36 12.97 -4.57
N LEU A 11 -6.67 12.93 -4.82
CA LEU A 11 -7.56 11.96 -4.18
C LEU A 11 -7.16 10.52 -4.52
N ALA A 12 -6.87 10.22 -5.80
CA ALA A 12 -6.44 8.89 -6.22
C ALA A 12 -5.10 8.47 -5.58
N VAL A 13 -4.12 9.38 -5.55
CA VAL A 13 -2.81 9.13 -4.94
C VAL A 13 -2.91 8.97 -3.43
N ILE A 14 -3.69 9.82 -2.74
CA ILE A 14 -3.93 9.69 -1.30
C ILE A 14 -4.62 8.35 -1.01
N ALA A 15 -5.68 8.01 -1.76
CA ALA A 15 -6.39 6.74 -1.60
C ALA A 15 -5.46 5.53 -1.78
N ALA A 16 -4.58 5.54 -2.79
CA ALA A 16 -3.57 4.50 -2.98
C ALA A 16 -2.60 4.39 -1.78
N ASN A 17 -2.15 5.53 -1.26
CA ASN A 17 -1.21 5.57 -0.14
C ASN A 17 -1.83 5.22 1.22
N VAL A 18 -3.16 5.23 1.38
CA VAL A 18 -3.80 4.68 2.60
C VAL A 18 -3.46 3.19 2.78
N GLY A 19 -3.25 2.44 1.70
CA GLY A 19 -2.75 1.07 1.78
C GLY A 19 -1.33 1.01 2.35
N ALA A 20 -0.47 1.96 1.97
CA ALA A 20 0.89 2.09 2.51
C ALA A 20 0.87 2.42 4.01
N PHE A 21 -0.06 3.27 4.46
CA PHE A 21 -0.29 3.55 5.88
C PHE A 21 -0.76 2.31 6.65
N SER A 22 -1.68 1.53 6.09
CA SER A 22 -2.13 0.26 6.67
C SER A 22 -0.96 -0.72 6.87
N LEU A 23 -0.09 -0.84 5.87
CA LEU A 23 1.06 -1.74 5.97
C LEU A 23 2.17 -1.16 6.84
N GLY A 24 2.32 0.17 6.89
CA GLY A 24 3.19 0.81 7.88
C GLY A 24 2.82 0.42 9.31
N SER A 25 1.52 0.50 9.64
CA SER A 25 1.00 0.07 10.93
C SER A 25 1.35 -1.41 11.21
N LEU A 26 1.12 -2.30 10.22
CA LEU A 26 1.49 -3.71 10.31
C LEU A 26 3.01 -3.94 10.49
N TYR A 27 3.86 -3.06 9.97
CA TYR A 27 5.31 -3.19 10.13
C TYR A 27 5.75 -2.89 11.56
N ASN A 28 5.11 -1.90 12.20
CA ASN A 28 5.60 -1.32 13.45
C ASN A 28 4.85 -1.78 14.71
N TRP A 29 3.71 -2.47 14.59
CA TRP A 29 2.91 -2.91 15.76
C TRP A 29 3.72 -3.73 16.77
N SER A 30 4.74 -4.47 16.30
CA SER A 30 5.61 -5.25 17.18
C SER A 30 6.38 -4.38 18.16
N SER A 31 6.69 -3.11 17.84
CA SER A 31 7.47 -2.24 18.73
C SER A 31 6.82 -2.07 20.11
N PRO A 32 5.57 -1.57 20.23
CA PRO A 32 4.89 -1.52 21.52
C PRO A 32 4.39 -2.89 22.00
N ALA A 33 4.03 -3.81 21.08
CA ALA A 33 3.49 -5.11 21.46
C ALA A 33 4.53 -6.03 22.08
N LEU A 34 5.81 -5.96 21.68
CA LEU A 34 6.88 -6.76 22.27
C LEU A 34 7.02 -6.50 23.77
N ILE A 35 6.89 -5.24 24.21
CA ILE A 35 6.92 -4.90 25.65
C ILE A 35 5.80 -5.63 26.40
N LYS A 36 4.59 -5.67 25.83
CA LYS A 36 3.44 -6.37 26.42
C LYS A 36 3.60 -7.88 26.37
N LEU A 37 4.14 -8.41 25.28
CA LEU A 37 4.35 -9.85 25.11
C LEU A 37 5.48 -10.37 26.01
N SER A 38 6.49 -9.56 26.31
CA SER A 38 7.60 -9.92 27.20
C SER A 38 7.26 -9.79 28.69
N ALA A 39 6.10 -9.23 29.05
CA ALA A 39 5.67 -9.15 30.44
C ALA A 39 5.37 -10.56 31.01
N GLU A 40 5.64 -10.78 32.30
CA GLU A 40 5.45 -12.09 32.95
C GLU A 40 3.98 -12.53 32.99
N ASP A 41 3.05 -11.57 33.05
CA ASP A 41 1.60 -11.76 33.06
C ASP A 41 0.98 -11.74 31.64
N SER A 42 1.81 -11.70 30.60
CA SER A 42 1.37 -11.77 29.21
C SER A 42 0.60 -13.06 28.93
N PHE A 43 -0.39 -12.97 28.03
CA PHE A 43 -1.07 -14.16 27.49
C PHE A 43 -0.12 -15.07 26.69
N LEU A 44 1.01 -14.52 26.23
CA LEU A 44 2.07 -15.23 25.51
C LEU A 44 3.42 -14.65 25.94
N PRO A 45 4.00 -15.11 27.06
CA PRO A 45 5.28 -14.61 27.55
C PRO A 45 6.39 -15.04 26.59
N ILE A 46 7.06 -14.07 25.97
CA ILE A 46 8.13 -14.32 25.00
C ILE A 46 9.50 -13.96 25.55
N ASN A 47 10.52 -14.73 25.14
CA ASN A 47 11.92 -14.45 25.47
C ASN A 47 12.56 -13.48 24.45
N ILE A 48 13.82 -13.11 24.70
CA ILE A 48 14.55 -12.13 23.88
C ILE A 48 14.85 -12.65 22.47
N GLU A 49 15.08 -13.95 22.33
CA GLU A 49 15.32 -14.59 21.05
C GLU A 49 14.04 -14.55 20.19
N GLN A 50 12.91 -14.90 20.79
CA GLN A 50 11.60 -14.84 20.13
C GLN A 50 11.24 -13.42 19.71
N SER A 51 11.52 -12.45 20.56
CA SER A 51 11.34 -11.02 20.24
C SER A 51 12.17 -10.60 19.02
N SER A 52 13.41 -11.07 18.94
CA SER A 52 14.31 -10.81 17.81
C SER A 52 13.81 -11.44 16.51
N TRP A 53 13.23 -12.64 16.57
CA TRP A 53 12.58 -13.28 15.43
C TRP A 53 11.34 -12.52 14.97
N ILE A 54 10.47 -12.06 15.89
CA ILE A 54 9.31 -11.23 15.53
C ILE A 54 9.75 -9.96 14.78
N GLY A 55 10.80 -9.30 15.27
CA GLY A 55 11.31 -8.07 14.65
C GLY A 55 11.90 -8.30 13.25
N SER A 56 12.63 -9.39 13.04
CA SER A 56 13.40 -9.63 11.82
C SER A 56 12.62 -10.32 10.69
N LEU A 57 11.66 -11.19 11.00
CA LEU A 57 10.94 -12.01 10.01
C LEU A 57 10.12 -11.19 9.00
N ILE A 58 9.75 -9.95 9.35
CA ILE A 58 9.09 -9.07 8.39
C ILE A 58 9.99 -8.70 7.21
N GLY A 59 11.31 -8.62 7.44
CA GLY A 59 12.30 -8.40 6.39
C GLY A 59 12.32 -9.55 5.39
N VAL A 60 12.19 -10.79 5.87
CA VAL A 60 12.15 -11.98 4.99
C VAL A 60 10.99 -11.91 4.01
N GLY A 61 9.77 -11.58 4.49
CA GLY A 61 8.62 -11.37 3.60
C GLY A 61 8.85 -10.21 2.62
N SER A 62 9.47 -9.13 3.09
CA SER A 62 9.75 -7.93 2.28
C SER A 62 10.70 -8.20 1.11
N ILE A 63 11.57 -9.21 1.19
CA ILE A 63 12.48 -9.59 0.09
C ILE A 63 11.69 -10.13 -1.10
N PHE A 64 10.68 -10.97 -0.85
CA PHE A 64 9.92 -11.63 -1.91
C PHE A 64 8.76 -10.79 -2.45
N GLY A 65 8.24 -9.87 -1.63
CA GLY A 65 7.10 -9.03 -1.99
C GLY A 65 7.29 -8.24 -3.30
N PRO A 66 8.43 -7.61 -3.59
CA PRO A 66 8.63 -6.87 -4.83
C PRO A 66 8.60 -7.72 -6.10
N PHE A 67 9.12 -8.95 -6.05
CA PHE A 67 9.07 -9.87 -7.20
C PHE A 67 7.64 -10.27 -7.52
N ILE A 68 6.86 -10.60 -6.48
CA ILE A 68 5.43 -10.89 -6.62
C ILE A 68 4.68 -9.65 -7.08
N GLY A 69 5.00 -8.48 -6.51
CA GLY A 69 4.39 -7.21 -6.88
C GLY A 69 4.60 -6.86 -8.34
N GLY A 70 5.83 -7.00 -8.85
CA GLY A 70 6.17 -6.83 -10.27
C GLY A 70 5.33 -7.75 -11.17
N TYR A 71 5.23 -9.03 -10.80
CA TYR A 71 4.36 -9.96 -11.54
C TYR A 71 2.89 -9.54 -11.50
N LEU A 72 2.36 -9.11 -10.34
CA LEU A 72 0.96 -8.72 -10.21
C LEU A 72 0.64 -7.47 -11.02
N VAL A 73 1.50 -6.43 -11.01
CA VAL A 73 1.20 -5.16 -11.71
C VAL A 73 1.11 -5.32 -13.23
N ASP A 74 1.83 -6.28 -13.80
CA ASP A 74 1.81 -6.59 -15.23
C ASP A 74 0.61 -7.48 -15.62
N ASN A 75 0.17 -8.35 -14.71
CA ASN A 75 -0.88 -9.33 -14.99
C ASN A 75 -2.29 -8.82 -14.67
N ILE A 76 -2.48 -8.25 -13.48
CA ILE A 76 -3.79 -7.84 -12.95
C ILE A 76 -3.97 -6.33 -12.83
N GLY A 77 -2.90 -5.55 -13.03
CA GLY A 77 -2.93 -4.09 -12.96
C GLY A 77 -2.49 -3.54 -11.61
N ARG A 78 -2.26 -2.23 -11.54
CA ARG A 78 -1.69 -1.56 -10.37
C ARG A 78 -2.72 -1.52 -9.24
N LYS A 79 -3.98 -1.16 -9.55
CA LYS A 79 -5.05 -1.10 -8.54
C LYS A 79 -5.28 -2.46 -7.90
N ALA A 80 -5.44 -3.51 -8.71
CA ALA A 80 -5.69 -4.86 -8.20
C ALA A 80 -4.51 -5.37 -7.37
N SER A 81 -3.27 -5.04 -7.74
CA SER A 81 -2.07 -5.38 -6.97
C SER A 81 -2.04 -4.71 -5.59
N MET A 82 -2.46 -3.44 -5.47
CA MET A 82 -2.59 -2.78 -4.17
C MET A 82 -3.67 -3.45 -3.31
N ILE A 83 -4.79 -3.84 -3.90
CA ILE A 83 -5.87 -4.56 -3.21
C ILE A 83 -5.33 -5.89 -2.65
N VAL A 84 -4.64 -6.68 -3.46
CA VAL A 84 -4.03 -7.95 -3.03
C VAL A 84 -3.05 -7.73 -1.88
N SER A 85 -2.21 -6.70 -1.98
CA SER A 85 -1.25 -6.33 -0.93
C SER A 85 -1.93 -6.02 0.41
N VAL A 86 -2.99 -5.20 0.40
CA VAL A 86 -3.72 -4.85 1.63
C VAL A 86 -4.51 -6.04 2.16
N LEU A 87 -5.05 -6.91 1.28
CA LEU A 87 -5.68 -8.17 1.70
C LEU A 87 -4.69 -9.11 2.39
N ILE A 88 -3.46 -9.23 1.86
CA ILE A 88 -2.38 -9.99 2.52
C ILE A 88 -2.08 -9.39 3.91
N GLY A 89 -2.06 -8.05 4.02
CA GLY A 89 -1.94 -7.37 5.31
C GLY A 89 -3.07 -7.67 6.29
N LEU A 90 -4.32 -7.72 5.82
CA LEU A 90 -5.47 -8.14 6.64
C LEU A 90 -5.35 -9.60 7.10
N VAL A 91 -4.88 -10.51 6.24
CA VAL A 91 -4.61 -11.89 6.62
C VAL A 91 -3.55 -11.95 7.71
N ALA A 92 -2.47 -11.17 7.58
CA ALA A 92 -1.45 -11.06 8.63
C ALA A 92 -2.05 -10.57 9.96
N TRP A 93 -2.88 -9.52 9.93
CA TRP A 93 -3.57 -9.03 11.13
C TRP A 93 -4.50 -10.07 11.75
N ALA A 94 -5.25 -10.82 10.94
CA ALA A 94 -6.09 -11.91 11.43
C ALA A 94 -5.26 -12.99 12.13
N ILE A 95 -4.10 -13.36 11.56
CA ILE A 95 -3.17 -14.31 12.19
C ILE A 95 -2.64 -13.76 13.52
N VAL A 96 -2.30 -12.47 13.62
CA VAL A 96 -1.90 -11.81 14.86
C VAL A 96 -3.02 -11.78 15.91
N TYR A 97 -4.27 -11.60 15.48
CA TYR A 97 -5.43 -11.54 16.37
C TYR A 97 -5.86 -12.92 16.89
N PHE A 98 -5.63 -14.00 16.14
CA PHE A 98 -5.99 -15.35 16.57
C PHE A 98 -4.79 -16.15 17.09
N SER A 99 -3.63 -15.51 17.26
CA SER A 99 -2.43 -16.21 17.72
C SER A 99 -2.52 -16.60 19.19
N THR A 100 -2.38 -17.89 19.46
CA THR A 100 -2.27 -18.47 20.81
C THR A 100 -0.86 -18.99 21.10
N SER A 101 0.04 -18.90 20.12
CA SER A 101 1.44 -19.31 20.23
C SER A 101 2.32 -18.42 19.36
N ILE A 102 3.64 -18.59 19.49
CA ILE A 102 4.64 -17.77 18.79
C ILE A 102 4.68 -18.03 17.27
N TRP A 103 4.41 -19.25 16.82
CA TRP A 103 4.55 -19.63 15.42
C TRP A 103 3.58 -18.88 14.47
N PRO A 104 2.28 -18.73 14.79
CA PRO A 104 1.40 -17.85 14.03
C PRO A 104 1.92 -16.42 13.93
N ILE A 105 2.51 -15.87 14.99
CA ILE A 105 3.10 -14.53 14.96
C ILE A 105 4.26 -14.48 13.96
N TYR A 106 5.16 -15.47 13.96
CA TYR A 106 6.24 -15.53 12.96
C TYR A 106 5.71 -15.59 11.52
N ILE A 107 4.69 -16.41 11.28
CA ILE A 107 4.04 -16.51 9.97
C ILE A 107 3.43 -15.16 9.59
N SER A 108 2.73 -14.48 10.51
CA SER A 108 2.13 -13.19 10.24
C SER A 108 3.16 -12.11 9.88
N ARG A 109 4.37 -12.15 10.47
CA ARG A 109 5.46 -11.24 10.10
C ARG A 109 5.89 -11.45 8.65
N VAL A 110 6.10 -12.71 8.24
CA VAL A 110 6.48 -13.02 6.84
C VAL A 110 5.35 -12.62 5.88
N VAL A 111 4.10 -12.98 6.20
CA VAL A 111 2.92 -12.64 5.38
C VAL A 111 2.75 -11.11 5.27
N GLY A 112 2.88 -10.39 6.38
CA GLY A 112 2.80 -8.93 6.39
C GLY A 112 3.93 -8.26 5.59
N GLY A 113 5.14 -8.80 5.68
CA GLY A 113 6.29 -8.37 4.88
C GLY A 113 6.06 -8.55 3.38
N LEU A 114 5.44 -9.66 2.96
CA LEU A 114 5.05 -9.88 1.56
C LEU A 114 4.10 -8.79 1.08
N GLY A 115 3.06 -8.49 1.87
CA GLY A 115 2.12 -7.41 1.59
C GLY A 115 2.84 -6.06 1.43
N GLY A 116 3.72 -5.73 2.38
CA GLY A 116 4.54 -4.51 2.33
C GLY A 116 5.41 -4.43 1.09
N GLY A 117 6.15 -5.48 0.76
CA GLY A 117 6.99 -5.50 -0.44
C GLY A 117 6.19 -5.29 -1.74
N ILE A 118 4.98 -5.87 -1.85
CA ILE A 118 4.11 -5.63 -3.01
C ILE A 118 3.70 -4.16 -3.11
N ILE A 119 3.38 -3.51 -1.98
CA ILE A 119 2.96 -2.10 -2.02
C ILE A 119 4.11 -1.16 -2.35
N PHE A 120 5.32 -1.46 -1.86
CA PHE A 120 6.55 -0.73 -2.17
C PHE A 120 6.88 -0.75 -3.67
N THR A 121 6.48 -1.79 -4.39
CA THR A 121 6.60 -1.85 -5.85
C THR A 121 5.44 -1.15 -6.55
N THR A 122 4.21 -1.39 -6.07
CA THR A 122 3.00 -1.03 -6.82
C THR A 122 2.67 0.47 -6.73
N VAL A 123 2.75 1.07 -5.53
CA VAL A 123 2.32 2.46 -5.34
C VAL A 123 3.24 3.45 -6.05
N PRO A 124 4.59 3.36 -5.95
CA PRO A 124 5.46 4.26 -6.71
C PRO A 124 5.28 4.14 -8.22
N LEU A 125 5.07 2.93 -8.73
CA LEU A 125 4.79 2.69 -10.14
C LEU A 125 3.48 3.37 -10.55
N TYR A 126 2.40 3.16 -9.78
CA TYR A 126 1.12 3.79 -10.04
C TYR A 126 1.24 5.32 -10.04
N VAL A 127 1.90 5.90 -9.02
CA VAL A 127 2.11 7.35 -8.92
C VAL A 127 2.91 7.87 -10.11
N ALA A 128 3.96 7.18 -10.53
CA ALA A 128 4.77 7.58 -11.68
C ALA A 128 3.94 7.64 -12.97
N GLU A 129 3.00 6.72 -13.15
CA GLU A 129 2.14 6.60 -14.33
C GLU A 129 0.96 7.57 -14.36
N VAL A 130 0.44 8.00 -13.19
CA VAL A 130 -0.72 8.91 -13.13
C VAL A 130 -0.36 10.36 -12.88
N ALA A 131 0.81 10.63 -12.30
CA ALA A 131 1.23 11.99 -11.95
C ALA A 131 1.66 12.82 -13.16
N GLU A 132 1.25 14.09 -13.14
CA GLU A 132 1.78 15.13 -14.03
C GLU A 132 3.25 15.42 -13.69
N ASP A 133 4.07 15.76 -14.69
CA ASP A 133 5.54 15.87 -14.57
C ASP A 133 5.99 16.84 -13.46
N ASP A 134 5.26 17.93 -13.24
CA ASP A 134 5.61 18.98 -12.27
C ASP A 134 5.33 18.61 -10.81
N VAL A 135 4.43 17.65 -10.56
CA VAL A 135 4.09 17.16 -9.21
C VAL A 135 4.53 15.72 -8.95
N ARG A 136 5.04 15.02 -9.97
CA ARG A 136 5.44 13.60 -9.87
C ARG A 136 6.42 13.34 -8.74
N SER A 137 7.42 14.21 -8.57
CA SER A 137 8.41 14.05 -7.49
C SER A 137 7.78 14.13 -6.10
N ALA A 138 6.99 15.18 -5.84
CA ALA A 138 6.31 15.36 -4.56
C ALA A 138 5.33 14.22 -4.25
N LEU A 139 4.56 13.77 -5.26
CA LEU A 139 3.65 12.64 -5.12
C LEU A 139 4.41 11.32 -4.90
N GLY A 140 5.59 11.14 -5.52
CA GLY A 140 6.42 9.97 -5.30
C GLY A 140 6.90 9.81 -3.85
N SER A 141 7.14 10.93 -3.14
CA SER A 141 7.56 10.90 -1.73
C SER A 141 6.43 10.55 -0.76
N THR A 142 5.17 10.59 -1.19
CA THR A 142 4.02 10.35 -0.30
C THR A 142 3.99 8.92 0.27
N LEU A 143 4.52 7.93 -0.44
CA LEU A 143 4.62 6.55 0.07
C LEU A 143 5.29 6.49 1.45
N ASN A 144 6.49 7.04 1.55
CA ASN A 144 7.27 7.01 2.78
C ASN A 144 6.59 7.80 3.89
N PHE A 145 5.94 8.92 3.55
CA PHE A 145 5.16 9.69 4.50
C PHE A 145 3.99 8.89 5.09
N PHE A 146 3.25 8.14 4.28
CA PHE A 146 2.14 7.33 4.75
C PHE A 146 2.63 6.12 5.57
N PHE A 147 3.72 5.46 5.16
CA PHE A 147 4.36 4.41 5.99
C PHE A 147 4.77 4.95 7.36
N ALA A 148 5.49 6.07 7.39
CA ALA A 148 5.92 6.71 8.63
C ALA A 148 4.74 7.13 9.51
N SER A 149 3.65 7.60 8.90
CA SER A 149 2.42 7.93 9.62
C SER A 149 1.77 6.69 10.24
N GLY A 150 1.82 5.54 9.55
CA GLY A 150 1.39 4.25 10.11
C GLY A 150 2.24 3.82 11.31
N TYR A 151 3.57 3.98 11.21
CA TYR A 151 4.47 3.74 12.34
C TYR A 151 4.12 4.60 13.54
N LEU A 152 3.85 5.89 13.30
CA LEU A 152 3.51 6.85 14.33
C LEU A 152 2.24 6.47 15.08
N VAL A 153 1.21 5.97 14.40
CA VAL A 153 -0.02 5.49 15.05
C VAL A 153 0.28 4.34 16.01
N GLU A 154 1.09 3.37 15.61
CA GLU A 154 1.50 2.28 16.50
C GLU A 154 2.28 2.78 17.72
N TYR A 155 3.17 3.77 17.54
CA TYR A 155 3.90 4.37 18.66
C TYR A 155 3.00 5.15 19.63
N ILE A 156 1.98 5.83 19.13
CA ILE A 156 1.06 6.62 19.94
C ILE A 156 0.07 5.71 20.68
N PHE A 157 -0.62 4.83 19.97
CA PHE A 157 -1.68 4.00 20.57
C PHE A 157 -1.11 2.78 21.29
N GLY A 158 0.02 2.26 20.84
CA GLY A 158 0.66 1.08 21.40
C GLY A 158 0.76 1.08 22.93
N PRO A 159 1.32 2.13 23.57
CA PRO A 159 1.39 2.21 25.03
C PRO A 159 0.04 2.45 25.72
N LEU A 160 -0.97 2.96 25.01
CA LEU A 160 -2.23 3.44 25.59
C LEU A 160 -3.33 2.38 25.65
N VAL A 161 -3.26 1.34 24.82
CA VAL A 161 -4.33 0.33 24.67
C VAL A 161 -3.82 -1.08 24.99
N SER A 162 -4.68 -2.10 25.05
CA SER A 162 -4.25 -3.50 25.23
C SER A 162 -3.56 -4.06 23.97
N TYR A 163 -3.05 -5.30 24.02
CA TYR A 163 -2.54 -5.97 22.82
C TYR A 163 -3.63 -6.13 21.74
N TRP A 164 -4.80 -6.63 22.15
CA TRP A 164 -5.91 -6.90 21.24
C TRP A 164 -6.52 -5.60 20.68
N ASP A 165 -6.67 -4.58 21.52
CA ASP A 165 -7.19 -3.28 21.08
C ASP A 165 -6.26 -2.61 20.07
N LEU A 166 -4.94 -2.77 20.24
CA LEU A 166 -3.97 -2.26 19.27
C LEU A 166 -4.22 -2.89 17.90
N VAL A 167 -4.32 -4.22 17.83
CA VAL A 167 -4.59 -4.96 16.60
C VAL A 167 -5.91 -4.49 15.95
N LEU A 168 -6.96 -4.29 16.74
CA LEU A 168 -8.27 -3.84 16.25
C LEU A 168 -8.23 -2.39 15.72
N VAL A 169 -7.56 -1.49 16.43
CA VAL A 169 -7.35 -0.10 15.99
C VAL A 169 -6.57 -0.08 14.67
N SER A 170 -5.54 -0.89 14.54
CA SER A 170 -4.72 -0.97 13.32
C SER A 170 -5.47 -1.58 12.14
N CYS A 171 -6.51 -2.40 12.38
CA CYS A 171 -7.41 -2.89 11.35
C CYS A 171 -8.34 -1.81 10.76
N VAL A 172 -8.45 -0.62 11.37
CA VAL A 172 -9.23 0.50 10.80
C VAL A 172 -8.59 1.00 9.50
N ALA A 173 -7.26 1.03 9.45
CA ALA A 173 -6.49 1.50 8.29
C ALA A 173 -6.78 0.71 6.98
N PRO A 174 -6.69 -0.63 6.95
CA PRO A 174 -7.03 -1.40 5.75
C PRO A 174 -8.50 -1.24 5.36
N MET A 175 -9.42 -1.18 6.33
CA MET A 175 -10.85 -0.93 6.03
C MET A 175 -11.06 0.41 5.34
N PHE A 176 -10.36 1.45 5.80
CA PHE A 176 -10.38 2.76 5.17
C PHE A 176 -9.81 2.75 3.75
N PHE A 177 -8.76 1.94 3.49
CA PHE A 177 -8.28 1.72 2.13
C PHE A 177 -9.36 1.11 1.22
N PHE A 178 -10.09 0.08 1.66
CA PHE A 178 -11.16 -0.51 0.85
C PHE A 178 -12.31 0.47 0.58
N LEU A 179 -12.62 1.34 1.54
CA LEU A 179 -13.60 2.42 1.34
C LEU A 179 -13.15 3.43 0.28
N LEU A 180 -11.85 3.71 0.20
CA LEU A 180 -11.29 4.66 -0.77
C LEU A 180 -10.92 4.02 -2.12
N CYS A 181 -10.85 2.70 -2.19
CA CYS A 181 -10.48 1.95 -3.39
C CYS A 181 -11.32 2.29 -4.65
N PRO A 182 -12.64 2.58 -4.57
CA PRO A 182 -13.41 3.04 -5.73
C PRO A 182 -12.88 4.32 -6.38
N PHE A 183 -12.20 5.19 -5.62
CA PHE A 183 -11.62 6.44 -6.12
C PHE A 183 -10.26 6.27 -6.79
N ILE A 184 -9.66 5.08 -6.72
CA ILE A 184 -8.41 4.76 -7.40
C ILE A 184 -8.76 4.27 -8.81
N PRO A 185 -8.60 5.06 -9.88
CA PRO A 185 -8.66 4.54 -11.24
C PRO A 185 -7.43 3.65 -11.51
N GLU A 186 -7.57 2.65 -12.36
CA GLU A 186 -6.41 1.88 -12.82
C GLU A 186 -5.51 2.74 -13.73
N SER A 187 -4.22 2.43 -13.80
CA SER A 187 -3.26 3.19 -14.59
C SER A 187 -3.64 3.23 -16.09
N PRO A 188 -3.62 4.41 -16.74
CA PRO A 188 -3.77 4.50 -18.18
C PRO A 188 -2.71 3.68 -18.95
N TYR A 189 -1.49 3.58 -18.41
CA TYR A 189 -0.41 2.79 -19.02
C TYR A 189 -0.75 1.30 -19.04
N TYR A 190 -1.28 0.77 -17.92
CA TYR A 190 -1.71 -0.64 -17.85
C TYR A 190 -2.77 -0.96 -18.90
N TYR A 191 -3.77 -0.10 -19.07
CA TYR A 191 -4.81 -0.29 -20.08
C TYR A 191 -4.25 -0.29 -21.50
N ILE A 192 -3.32 0.62 -21.82
CA ILE A 192 -2.66 0.61 -23.14
C ILE A 192 -1.82 -0.65 -23.35
N MET A 193 -1.10 -1.14 -22.33
CA MET A 193 -0.37 -2.41 -22.41
C MET A 193 -1.29 -3.62 -22.68
N LYS A 194 -2.56 -3.55 -22.26
CA LYS A 194 -3.58 -4.57 -22.54
C LYS A 194 -4.38 -4.30 -23.82
N ASN A 195 -3.96 -3.35 -24.66
CA ASN A 195 -4.66 -2.89 -25.87
C ASN A 195 -6.07 -2.33 -25.60
N ASP A 196 -6.38 -1.93 -24.37
CA ASP A 196 -7.67 -1.33 -23.98
C ASP A 196 -7.58 0.21 -24.00
N VAL A 197 -7.82 0.79 -25.17
CA VAL A 197 -7.77 2.25 -25.36
C VAL A 197 -8.93 2.96 -24.65
N GLU A 198 -10.09 2.30 -24.55
CA GLU A 198 -11.28 2.88 -23.92
C GLU A 198 -11.11 2.99 -22.39
N GLY A 199 -10.57 1.94 -21.76
CA GLY A 199 -10.19 1.93 -20.35
C GLY A 199 -9.17 3.02 -20.03
N ALA A 200 -8.12 3.16 -20.86
CA ALA A 200 -7.12 4.20 -20.70
C ALA A 200 -7.74 5.62 -20.76
N LEU A 201 -8.64 5.86 -21.73
CA LEU A 201 -9.34 7.14 -21.86
C LEU A 201 -10.25 7.41 -20.65
N LYS A 202 -10.94 6.40 -20.13
CA LYS A 202 -11.79 6.52 -18.94
C LYS A 202 -10.97 6.84 -17.68
N SER A 203 -9.82 6.19 -17.52
CA SER A 203 -8.88 6.48 -16.43
C SER A 203 -8.38 7.92 -16.51
N LEU A 204 -7.87 8.36 -17.67
CA LEU A 204 -7.42 9.75 -17.86
C LEU A 204 -8.53 10.76 -17.62
N LYS A 205 -9.76 10.53 -18.10
CA LYS A 205 -10.91 11.41 -17.82
C LYS A 205 -11.19 11.54 -16.32
N THR A 206 -10.96 10.49 -15.55
CA THR A 206 -11.14 10.49 -14.10
C THR A 206 -10.01 11.29 -13.43
N LEU A 207 -8.75 11.01 -13.78
CA LEU A 207 -7.57 11.68 -13.22
C LEU A 207 -7.49 13.17 -13.59
N ARG A 208 -7.86 13.49 -14.83
CA ARG A 208 -7.79 14.82 -15.45
C ARG A 208 -9.16 15.50 -15.51
N LYS A 209 -10.02 15.28 -14.52
CA LYS A 209 -11.38 15.85 -14.49
C LYS A 209 -11.33 17.38 -14.65
N GLY A 210 -12.00 17.89 -15.67
CA GLY A 210 -12.00 19.31 -16.02
C GLY A 210 -11.03 19.69 -17.15
N TRP A 211 -10.21 18.76 -17.66
CA TRP A 211 -9.41 18.98 -18.86
C TRP A 211 -10.28 18.95 -20.12
N GLN A 212 -9.85 19.67 -21.17
CA GLN A 212 -10.48 19.59 -22.48
C GLN A 212 -10.22 18.22 -23.11
N LYS A 213 -11.21 17.71 -23.86
CA LYS A 213 -11.11 16.40 -24.53
C LYS A 213 -9.85 16.27 -25.40
N LYS A 214 -9.50 17.35 -26.12
CA LYS A 214 -8.31 17.41 -26.97
C LYS A 214 -7.00 17.20 -26.20
N ASP A 215 -6.90 17.69 -24.97
CA ASP A 215 -5.69 17.55 -24.16
C ASP A 215 -5.58 16.14 -23.56
N ILE A 216 -6.71 15.54 -23.17
CA ILE A 216 -6.76 14.14 -22.74
C ILE A 216 -6.37 13.21 -23.90
N GLU A 217 -6.88 13.47 -25.11
CA GLU A 217 -6.51 12.70 -26.31
C GLU A 217 -5.03 12.86 -26.65
N ARG A 218 -4.45 14.06 -26.50
CA ARG A 218 -3.01 14.28 -26.67
C ARG A 218 -2.18 13.48 -25.67
N GLU A 219 -2.52 13.53 -24.38
CA GLU A 219 -1.83 12.76 -23.34
C GLU A 219 -1.90 11.25 -23.62
N LEU A 220 -3.07 10.76 -24.05
CA LEU A 220 -3.24 9.37 -24.45
C LEU A 220 -2.31 8.96 -25.61
N GLN A 221 -2.11 9.84 -26.61
CA GLN A 221 -1.18 9.55 -27.71
C GLN A 221 0.27 9.53 -27.24
N VAL A 222 0.67 10.45 -26.34
CA VAL A 222 2.00 10.46 -25.73
C VAL A 222 2.27 9.14 -25.00
N ILE A 223 1.30 8.65 -24.22
CA ILE A 223 1.40 7.37 -23.52
C ILE A 223 1.60 6.21 -24.51
N LYS A 224 0.81 6.16 -25.60
CA LYS A 224 0.97 5.13 -26.64
C LYS A 224 2.36 5.14 -27.28
N VAL A 225 2.86 6.31 -27.67
CA VAL A 225 4.19 6.45 -28.29
C VAL A 225 5.29 6.05 -27.30
N SER A 226 5.15 6.44 -26.03
CA SER A 226 6.13 6.08 -24.99
C SER A 226 6.24 4.56 -24.83
N LEU A 227 5.13 3.83 -24.81
CA LEU A 227 5.12 2.37 -24.66
C LEU A 227 5.67 1.63 -25.89
N ILE A 228 5.41 2.13 -27.10
CA ILE A 228 6.00 1.57 -28.34
C ILE A 228 7.52 1.73 -28.34
N SER A 229 8.07 2.77 -27.70
CA SER A 229 9.52 3.01 -27.66
C SER A 229 10.27 2.08 -26.70
N TYR A 230 9.56 1.35 -25.83
CA TYR A 230 10.14 0.40 -24.88
C TYR A 230 10.22 -1.04 -25.42
N TYR A 231 9.64 -1.33 -26.60
CA TYR A 231 9.62 -2.63 -27.27
C TYR A 231 10.25 -2.53 -28.67
#